data_AF-D3VJG8-F1
#
_entry.id   AF-D3VJG8-F1
#
_cell.length_a   1.000
_cell.length_b   1.000
_cell.length_c   1.000
_cell.angle_alpha   90.00
_cell.angle_beta   90.00
_cell.angle_gamma   90.00
#
_symmetry.space_group_name_H-M   'P 1'
#
loop_
_entity.id
_entity.type
_entity.pdbx_description
1 polymer ?
#
loop_
_entity_poly.entity_id
_entity_poly.type
_entity_poly.pdbx_seq_one_letter_code
_entity_poly.pdbx_strand_id
1 'polypeptide(L)'
;MNRSAPSSPLKISNYLGIGNIKLPDGITKILKTNSNTYQASVKKFIKLLCYIKNNNIDITSFDKLAELHEFVAIHDSAVASMLSIHFNLTIGTIANLNKQTPYIEELYQKLCSGNAIGVYLATELAYGNNLISLETQATYLPEKGIFILNSPNPNAYKFMPNTVSCELPKIAVVYAQLNVANRKYGIFPFVLPLSINGKLTKGVKITPLSDKPGFYLDNAITSFDNVEIPFEGLLAGNLMTLDRNGQISLHVKKLKERFALITNRIHTGKICMSICSVGAAKSALYITSTYGSKRQTFGYSGAMPALNYCHFKESIAWDTLTTIAHTLYLRKLTKKISILLSESTNNFKISDELLVEIISIKSLFTWRTQEILINCRERCGAHGLFSINKIPQYLISNFGSITAEGDNLVLSLKAGEMILTNGLKKSGANIEHDLLSILTDYANHLLDKLKKLTGHDNKKITFDIINKNSNDFLTLSQTYAILAVVTTITDSYNTDDIGMILEGYLLDWIHRSMRDLLISEIINIQESKKLNERHITYIRDHAEIINGYIYDFEMDKSGIETPISSNDYIGWYAGNHDQLKN
;
A
#
# COMPACT_ATOMS: atom_id res chain seq x y z
N MET A 1 -34.45 13.45 -25.47
CA MET A 1 -35.27 13.32 -24.24
C MET A 1 -34.33 13.38 -23.05
N ASN A 2 -34.32 14.52 -22.35
CA ASN A 2 -33.55 14.71 -21.11
C ASN A 2 -34.08 13.78 -20.04
N ARG A 3 -33.34 12.71 -19.70
CA ARG A 3 -33.59 11.94 -18.49
C ARG A 3 -32.79 12.59 -17.36
N SER A 4 -33.52 13.27 -16.50
CA SER A 4 -33.11 13.71 -15.18
C SER A 4 -32.41 12.58 -14.42
N ALA A 5 -31.26 12.89 -13.83
CA ALA A 5 -30.54 12.01 -12.92
C ALA A 5 -31.45 11.55 -11.76
N PRO A 6 -31.31 10.31 -11.25
CA PRO A 6 -32.11 9.84 -10.12
C PRO A 6 -31.79 10.70 -8.88
N SER A 7 -32.83 11.31 -8.34
CA SER A 7 -32.79 12.21 -7.19
C SER A 7 -32.92 11.44 -5.87
N SER A 8 -31.80 10.94 -5.36
CA SER A 8 -31.47 10.88 -3.93
C SER A 8 -29.95 10.75 -3.80
N PRO A 9 -29.26 11.54 -2.95
CA PRO A 9 -27.84 11.29 -2.71
C PRO A 9 -27.71 9.94 -1.99
N LEU A 10 -27.20 8.96 -2.72
CA LEU A 10 -26.88 7.62 -2.22
C LEU A 10 -25.94 7.76 -1.01
N LYS A 11 -26.32 7.19 0.14
CA LYS A 11 -25.75 7.55 1.46
C LYS A 11 -24.26 7.20 1.60
N ILE A 12 -23.74 6.27 0.79
CA ILE A 12 -22.34 5.85 0.86
C ILE A 12 -21.37 6.83 0.19
N SER A 13 -21.85 7.71 -0.68
CA SER A 13 -21.03 8.63 -1.50
C SER A 13 -20.09 9.47 -0.64
N ASN A 14 -20.53 9.84 0.56
CA ASN A 14 -19.73 10.57 1.56
C ASN A 14 -18.49 9.83 2.06
N TYR A 15 -18.33 8.54 1.75
CA TYR A 15 -17.17 7.73 2.15
C TYR A 15 -16.22 7.41 0.97
N LEU A 16 -16.63 7.72 -0.26
CA LEU A 16 -15.95 7.26 -1.48
C LEU A 16 -14.94 8.28 -2.04
N GLY A 17 -15.11 9.56 -1.74
CA GLY A 17 -14.21 10.63 -2.18
C GLY A 17 -12.72 10.34 -1.86
N ILE A 18 -11.81 10.81 -2.72
CA ILE A 18 -10.37 10.80 -2.43
C ILE A 18 -10.08 11.79 -1.31
N GLY A 19 -9.40 11.33 -0.25
CA GLY A 19 -8.88 12.17 0.81
C GLY A 19 -9.95 13.08 1.44
N ASN A 20 -10.57 12.67 2.56
CA ASN A 20 -11.57 13.50 3.25
C ASN A 20 -11.00 14.79 3.89
N ILE A 21 -9.76 15.17 3.58
CA ILE A 21 -9.16 16.46 3.95
C ILE A 21 -9.52 17.46 2.87
N LYS A 22 -10.08 18.61 3.26
CA LYS A 22 -10.04 19.81 2.42
C LYS A 22 -8.58 20.24 2.29
N LEU A 23 -7.84 19.64 1.36
CA LEU A 23 -6.47 20.02 1.08
C LEU A 23 -6.51 21.38 0.38
N PRO A 24 -5.73 22.37 0.83
CA PRO A 24 -5.67 23.66 0.17
C PRO A 24 -5.26 23.53 -1.30
N ASP A 25 -5.81 24.37 -2.18
CA ASP A 25 -5.57 24.35 -3.64
C ASP A 25 -4.08 24.38 -4.03
N GLY A 26 -3.22 24.90 -3.14
CA GLY A 26 -1.78 24.96 -3.35
C GLY A 26 -1.09 23.60 -3.43
N ILE A 27 -1.61 22.54 -2.78
CA ILE A 27 -1.04 21.18 -2.91
C ILE A 27 -1.25 20.68 -4.34
N THR A 28 -2.47 20.79 -4.86
CA THR A 28 -2.81 20.37 -6.22
C THR A 28 -1.92 21.06 -7.25
N LYS A 29 -1.67 22.37 -7.07
CA LYS A 29 -0.77 23.14 -7.94
C LYS A 29 0.67 22.60 -7.92
N ILE A 30 1.19 22.21 -6.76
CA ILE A 30 2.52 21.59 -6.65
C ILE A 30 2.54 20.23 -7.37
N LEU A 31 1.54 19.40 -7.10
CA LEU A 31 1.49 18.03 -7.61
C LEU A 31 1.28 17.94 -9.12
N LYS A 32 0.55 18.89 -9.72
CA LYS A 32 0.34 19.02 -11.18
C LYS A 32 1.60 19.39 -11.96
N THR A 33 2.68 19.84 -11.32
CA THR A 33 3.93 20.12 -12.05
C THR A 33 4.49 18.83 -12.66
N ASN A 34 5.00 18.86 -13.89
CA ASN A 34 5.52 17.64 -14.52
C ASN A 34 6.82 17.16 -13.85
N SER A 35 6.90 15.85 -13.61
CA SER A 35 8.11 15.17 -13.14
C SER A 35 8.45 14.03 -14.10
N ASN A 36 9.41 14.25 -14.98
CA ASN A 36 9.92 13.23 -15.91
C ASN A 36 11.33 12.72 -15.53
N THR A 37 11.85 13.16 -14.39
CA THR A 37 13.16 12.78 -13.83
C THR A 37 13.05 12.67 -12.32
N TYR A 38 13.93 11.90 -11.69
CA TYR A 38 13.89 11.76 -10.23
C TYR A 38 14.22 13.09 -9.54
N GLN A 39 15.07 13.94 -10.13
CA GLN A 39 15.40 15.26 -9.60
C GLN A 39 14.18 16.17 -9.56
N ALA A 40 13.32 16.11 -10.58
CA ALA A 40 12.07 16.86 -10.62
C ALA A 40 11.10 16.37 -9.52
N SER A 41 10.97 15.05 -9.34
CA SER A 41 10.18 14.46 -8.25
C SER A 41 10.67 14.88 -6.87
N VAL A 42 11.99 14.85 -6.63
CA VAL A 42 12.58 15.27 -5.35
C VAL A 42 12.30 16.76 -5.09
N LYS A 43 12.48 17.63 -6.09
CA LYS A 43 12.13 19.07 -5.97
C LYS A 43 10.64 19.28 -5.68
N LYS A 44 9.77 18.50 -6.32
CA LYS A 44 8.32 18.53 -6.07
C LYS A 44 8.01 18.09 -4.63
N PHE A 45 8.66 17.05 -4.13
CA PHE A 45 8.51 16.60 -2.74
C PHE A 45 9.00 17.64 -1.73
N ILE A 46 10.12 18.32 -1.99
CA ILE A 46 10.62 19.41 -1.14
C ILE A 46 9.59 20.55 -1.07
N LYS A 47 9.02 20.95 -2.21
CA LYS A 47 7.94 21.95 -2.25
C LYS A 47 6.72 21.51 -1.45
N LEU A 48 6.35 20.23 -1.52
CA LEU A 48 5.25 19.66 -0.74
C LEU A 48 5.54 19.74 0.77
N LEU A 49 6.74 19.37 1.22
CA LEU A 49 7.15 19.49 2.64
C LEU A 49 7.07 20.95 3.13
N CYS A 50 7.60 21.91 2.35
CA CYS A 50 7.50 23.32 2.67
C CYS A 50 6.04 23.79 2.74
N TYR A 51 5.18 23.31 1.83
CA TYR A 51 3.77 23.68 1.81
C TYR A 51 3.02 23.16 3.04
N ILE A 52 3.22 21.88 3.39
CA ILE A 52 2.63 21.24 4.58
C ILE A 52 2.98 22.04 5.83
N LYS A 53 4.26 22.41 5.99
CA LYS A 53 4.73 23.23 7.10
C LYS A 53 4.12 24.62 7.11
N ASN A 54 4.21 25.37 6.01
CA ASN A 54 3.80 26.77 5.95
C ASN A 54 2.30 26.95 6.17
N ASN A 55 1.50 25.92 5.91
CA ASN A 55 0.05 25.93 6.10
C ASN A 55 -0.40 25.13 7.33
N ASN A 56 0.52 24.66 8.18
CA ASN A 56 0.24 23.86 9.37
C ASN A 56 -0.71 22.69 9.11
N ILE A 57 -0.50 21.97 8.00
CA ILE A 57 -1.34 20.83 7.64
C ILE A 57 -1.06 19.70 8.63
N ASP A 58 -2.08 19.33 9.40
CA ASP A 58 -1.97 18.25 10.36
C ASP A 58 -1.82 16.90 9.64
N ILE A 59 -0.71 16.24 9.90
CA ILE A 59 -0.33 14.91 9.41
C ILE A 59 0.20 14.04 10.56
N THR A 60 -0.09 14.45 11.80
CA THR A 60 0.40 13.77 13.01
C THR A 60 -0.38 12.50 13.29
N SER A 61 -1.68 12.49 12.97
CA SER A 61 -2.52 11.29 13.05
C SER A 61 -2.38 10.42 11.79
N PHE A 62 -2.54 9.11 11.97
CA PHE A 62 -2.35 8.16 10.87
C PHE A 62 -3.43 8.28 9.79
N ASP A 63 -4.67 8.59 10.17
CA ASP A 63 -5.78 8.81 9.24
C ASP A 63 -5.54 10.03 8.34
N LYS A 64 -5.04 11.14 8.89
CA LYS A 64 -4.68 12.31 8.09
C LYS A 64 -3.53 12.03 7.14
N LEU A 65 -2.52 11.33 7.62
CA LEU A 65 -1.41 10.88 6.78
C LEU A 65 -1.90 9.97 5.65
N ALA A 66 -2.81 9.03 5.94
CA ALA A 66 -3.38 8.12 4.97
C ALA A 66 -4.24 8.83 3.91
N GLU A 67 -5.03 9.83 4.30
CA GLU A 67 -5.79 10.69 3.38
C GLU A 67 -4.84 11.46 2.43
N LEU A 68 -3.73 11.98 2.95
CA LEU A 68 -2.71 12.64 2.13
C LEU A 68 -2.02 11.67 1.16
N HIS A 69 -1.75 10.42 1.57
CA HIS A 69 -1.21 9.39 0.68
C HIS A 69 -2.14 9.13 -0.51
N GLU A 70 -3.44 8.96 -0.25
CA GLU A 70 -4.44 8.73 -1.30
C GLU A 70 -4.44 9.87 -2.32
N PHE A 71 -4.46 11.12 -1.83
CA PHE A 71 -4.48 12.31 -2.67
C PHE A 71 -3.18 12.49 -3.47
N VAL A 72 -2.02 12.28 -2.86
CA VAL A 72 -0.74 12.44 -3.57
C VAL A 72 -0.56 11.36 -4.64
N ALA A 73 -0.98 10.13 -4.36
CA ALA A 73 -0.77 8.97 -5.24
C ALA A 73 -1.43 9.11 -6.62
N ILE A 74 -2.60 9.76 -6.69
CA ILE A 74 -3.33 9.98 -7.95
C ILE A 74 -2.63 11.03 -8.85
N HIS A 75 -1.81 11.90 -8.27
CA HIS A 75 -1.05 12.89 -9.01
C HIS A 75 0.36 12.44 -9.36
N ASP A 76 1.11 11.92 -8.39
CA ASP A 76 2.51 11.53 -8.53
C ASP A 76 2.89 10.45 -7.49
N SER A 77 2.96 9.21 -7.96
CA SER A 77 3.21 8.06 -7.09
C SER A 77 4.65 7.99 -6.56
N ALA A 78 5.62 8.62 -7.24
CA ALA A 78 6.99 8.73 -6.73
C ALA A 78 7.04 9.67 -5.52
N VAL A 79 6.29 10.79 -5.58
CA VAL A 79 6.10 11.68 -4.42
C VAL A 79 5.33 10.99 -3.30
N ALA A 80 4.28 10.21 -3.60
CA ALA A 80 3.57 9.43 -2.59
C ALA A 80 4.50 8.42 -1.88
N SER A 81 5.46 7.84 -2.62
CA SER A 81 6.47 6.93 -2.04
C SER A 81 7.44 7.66 -1.12
N MET A 82 7.93 8.85 -1.52
CA MET A 82 8.76 9.69 -0.65
C MET A 82 8.00 10.16 0.60
N LEU A 83 6.72 10.50 0.46
CA LEU A 83 5.83 10.84 1.58
C LEU A 83 5.76 9.68 2.59
N SER A 84 5.58 8.45 2.11
CA SER A 84 5.53 7.26 2.96
C SER A 84 6.86 6.99 3.66
N ILE A 85 7.98 7.06 2.92
CA ILE A 85 9.31 6.83 3.50
C ILE A 85 9.64 7.90 4.56
N HIS A 86 9.28 9.16 4.30
CA HIS A 86 9.56 10.27 5.20
C HIS A 86 8.69 10.22 6.47
N PHE A 87 7.37 10.27 6.32
CA PHE A 87 6.45 10.38 7.46
C PHE A 87 6.16 9.03 8.13
N ASN A 88 5.82 8.01 7.35
CA ASN A 88 5.44 6.72 7.92
C ASN A 88 6.65 5.93 8.44
N LEU A 89 7.69 5.75 7.60
CA LEU A 89 8.82 4.90 7.93
C LEU A 89 9.85 5.61 8.80
N THR A 90 10.37 6.76 8.39
CA THR A 90 11.47 7.43 9.09
C THR A 90 10.97 8.09 10.38
N ILE A 91 10.10 9.10 10.27
CA ILE A 91 9.54 9.83 11.43
C ILE A 91 8.80 8.85 12.34
N GLY A 92 7.94 7.99 11.78
CA GLY A 92 7.20 7.01 12.55
C GLY A 92 8.07 6.01 13.32
N THR A 93 9.24 5.60 12.78
CA THR A 93 10.15 4.69 13.50
C THR A 93 10.81 5.39 14.67
N ILE A 94 11.29 6.62 14.48
CA ILE A 94 11.90 7.43 15.54
C ILE A 94 10.87 7.70 16.64
N ALA A 95 9.63 8.06 16.28
CA ALA A 95 8.56 8.32 17.23
C ALA A 95 8.19 7.05 18.03
N ASN A 96 8.09 5.88 17.38
CA ASN A 96 7.71 4.62 18.04
C ASN A 96 8.79 4.07 18.99
N LEU A 97 10.07 4.24 18.65
CA LEU A 97 11.20 3.70 19.41
C LEU A 97 11.80 4.70 20.41
N ASN A 98 11.06 5.77 20.69
CA ASN A 98 11.39 6.85 21.63
C ASN A 98 12.58 7.74 21.23
N LYS A 99 12.46 9.03 21.57
CA LYS A 99 13.49 10.05 21.37
C LYS A 99 14.27 10.22 22.66
N GLN A 100 15.24 9.35 22.88
CA GLN A 100 15.92 9.28 24.18
C GLN A 100 17.07 10.28 24.32
N THR A 101 17.48 10.95 23.25
CA THR A 101 18.72 11.74 23.24
C THR A 101 18.56 13.07 22.50
N PRO A 102 19.27 14.14 22.92
CA PRO A 102 19.28 15.42 22.20
C PRO A 102 19.67 15.29 20.72
N TYR A 103 20.57 14.35 20.40
CA TYR A 103 20.98 14.05 19.03
C TYR A 103 19.80 13.56 18.16
N ILE A 104 19.02 12.58 18.66
CA ILE A 104 17.84 12.08 17.93
C ILE A 104 16.76 13.16 17.86
N GLU A 105 16.54 13.93 18.92
CA GLU A 105 15.56 15.01 18.93
C GLU A 105 15.87 16.07 17.87
N GLU A 106 17.12 16.51 17.76
CA GLU A 106 17.52 17.51 16.74
C GLU A 106 17.23 17.01 15.31
N LEU A 107 17.59 15.77 15.00
CA LEU A 107 17.36 15.16 13.70
C LEU A 107 15.85 14.97 13.44
N TYR A 108 15.11 14.54 14.45
CA TYR A 108 13.65 14.41 14.38
C TYR A 108 12.96 15.75 14.09
N GLN A 109 13.36 16.83 14.77
CA GLN A 109 12.80 18.15 14.55
C GLN A 109 13.09 18.68 13.14
N LYS A 110 14.28 18.40 12.59
CA LYS A 110 14.59 18.73 11.18
C LYS A 110 13.69 17.97 10.20
N LEU A 111 13.40 16.70 10.47
CA LEU A 111 12.47 15.90 9.68
C LEU A 111 11.03 16.46 9.75
N CYS A 112 10.48 16.62 10.95
CA CYS A 112 9.12 17.12 11.14
C CYS A 112 8.92 18.54 10.60
N SER A 113 9.95 19.38 10.66
CA SER A 113 9.92 20.74 10.12
C SER A 113 10.20 20.82 8.62
N GLY A 114 10.29 19.69 7.90
CA GLY A 114 10.54 19.65 6.45
C GLY A 114 11.90 20.20 6.03
N ASN A 115 12.82 20.41 6.98
CA ASN A 115 14.16 20.93 6.75
C ASN A 115 15.17 19.82 6.41
N ALA A 116 14.74 18.56 6.44
CA ALA A 116 15.48 17.38 6.01
C ALA A 116 14.52 16.35 5.43
N ILE A 117 15.03 15.42 4.63
CA ILE A 117 14.28 14.29 4.07
C ILE A 117 14.65 13.01 4.83
N GLY A 118 13.65 12.33 5.37
CA GLY A 118 13.80 11.00 5.95
C GLY A 118 13.96 9.93 4.88
N VAL A 119 14.92 9.02 5.08
CA VAL A 119 15.13 7.84 4.23
C VAL A 119 15.25 6.58 5.10
N TYR A 120 14.71 5.47 4.60
CA TYR A 120 14.62 4.21 5.34
C TYR A 120 15.44 3.12 4.64
N LEU A 121 16.44 2.57 5.31
CA LEU A 121 17.43 1.66 4.75
C LEU A 121 17.40 0.30 5.47
N ALA A 122 16.47 -0.56 5.06
CA ALA A 122 16.38 -1.94 5.56
C ALA A 122 16.94 -2.94 4.54
N THR A 123 16.28 -3.04 3.37
CA THR A 123 16.61 -3.99 2.30
C THR A 123 18.06 -3.91 1.85
N GLU A 124 18.64 -5.09 1.65
CA GLU A 124 19.99 -5.30 1.13
C GLU A 124 19.94 -6.06 -0.20
N LEU A 125 21.03 -6.02 -0.99
CA LEU A 125 21.11 -6.71 -2.28
C LEU A 125 20.75 -8.21 -2.17
N ALA A 126 21.15 -8.87 -1.09
CA ALA A 126 20.82 -10.27 -0.85
C ALA A 126 19.54 -10.51 -0.03
N TYR A 127 19.01 -9.49 0.65
CA TYR A 127 17.96 -9.66 1.66
C TYR A 127 16.84 -8.62 1.54
N GLY A 128 15.72 -9.04 0.95
CA GLY A 128 14.45 -8.29 0.95
C GLY A 128 13.43 -8.91 1.90
N ASN A 129 12.84 -10.06 1.53
CA ASN A 129 11.84 -10.75 2.35
C ASN A 129 12.40 -11.43 3.62
N ASN A 130 13.72 -11.38 3.84
CA ASN A 130 14.42 -11.96 4.99
C ASN A 130 15.26 -10.93 5.75
N LEU A 131 14.61 -9.85 6.20
CA LEU A 131 15.25 -8.73 6.91
C LEU A 131 15.86 -9.10 8.28
N ILE A 132 15.60 -10.29 8.83
CA ILE A 132 16.25 -10.73 10.07
C ILE A 132 17.68 -11.22 9.83
N SER A 133 18.04 -11.48 8.57
CA SER A 133 19.35 -11.99 8.15
C SER A 133 20.25 -10.93 7.49
N LEU A 134 19.92 -9.64 7.67
CA LEU A 134 20.74 -8.53 7.16
C LEU A 134 22.20 -8.65 7.62
N GLU A 135 23.12 -8.26 6.74
CA GLU A 135 24.56 -8.39 6.93
C GLU A 135 25.25 -7.06 7.24
N THR A 136 24.60 -5.90 7.05
CA THR A 136 25.14 -4.60 7.51
C THR A 136 25.39 -4.67 9.02
N GLN A 137 26.57 -4.23 9.47
CA GLN A 137 26.99 -4.34 10.87
C GLN A 137 27.15 -2.97 11.50
N ALA A 138 26.77 -2.84 12.77
CA ALA A 138 27.04 -1.68 13.60
C ALA A 138 27.75 -2.15 14.89
N THR A 139 29.06 -1.94 14.96
CA THR A 139 29.91 -2.42 16.06
C THR A 139 30.22 -1.30 17.03
N TYR A 140 29.86 -1.48 18.30
CA TYR A 140 30.10 -0.49 19.35
C TYR A 140 31.58 -0.44 19.77
N LEU A 141 32.12 0.77 19.84
CA LEU A 141 33.47 1.10 20.30
C LEU A 141 33.38 1.99 21.56
N PRO A 142 33.44 1.41 22.77
CA PRO A 142 33.32 2.15 24.03
C PRO A 142 34.34 3.28 24.20
N GLU A 143 35.58 3.07 23.73
CA GLU A 143 36.69 4.01 23.88
C GLU A 143 36.48 5.34 23.13
N LYS A 144 35.62 5.32 22.11
CA LYS A 144 35.23 6.51 21.33
C LYS A 144 33.78 6.93 21.57
N GLY A 145 32.96 6.08 22.19
CA GLY A 145 31.52 6.32 22.32
C GLY A 145 30.79 6.39 20.99
N ILE A 146 31.16 5.51 20.04
CA ILE A 146 30.58 5.46 18.69
C ILE A 146 30.23 4.03 18.28
N PHE A 147 29.38 3.88 17.28
CA PHE A 147 29.24 2.67 16.48
C PHE A 147 29.94 2.85 15.14
N ILE A 148 30.65 1.81 14.70
CA ILE A 148 31.17 1.72 13.34
C ILE A 148 30.16 0.95 12.49
N LEU A 149 29.52 1.65 11.56
CA LEU A 149 28.61 1.09 10.57
C LEU A 149 29.38 0.65 9.33
N ASN A 150 29.22 -0.61 8.92
CA ASN A 150 29.96 -1.19 7.81
C ASN A 150 29.11 -2.18 7.00
N SER A 151 29.26 -2.13 5.67
CA SER A 151 28.79 -3.15 4.74
C SER A 151 29.95 -4.12 4.45
N PRO A 152 30.01 -5.30 5.11
CA PRO A 152 31.20 -6.17 5.05
C PRO A 152 31.48 -6.76 3.66
N ASN A 153 30.45 -6.84 2.81
CA ASN A 153 30.54 -7.36 1.45
C ASN A 153 29.35 -6.81 0.62
N PRO A 154 29.31 -7.05 -0.71
CA PRO A 154 28.23 -6.55 -1.57
C PRO A 154 26.81 -7.04 -1.21
N ASN A 155 26.65 -8.22 -0.61
CA ASN A 155 25.34 -8.71 -0.16
C ASN A 155 24.70 -7.72 0.82
N ALA A 156 25.52 -7.04 1.63
CA ALA A 156 25.11 -6.08 2.64
C ALA A 156 24.90 -4.65 2.10
N TYR A 157 25.05 -4.40 0.80
CA TYR A 157 24.75 -3.07 0.26
C TYR A 157 23.24 -2.85 0.29
N LYS A 158 22.84 -1.70 0.85
CA LYS A 158 21.42 -1.34 0.89
C LYS A 158 20.92 -1.13 -0.54
N PHE A 159 19.76 -1.69 -0.85
CA PHE A 159 19.21 -1.72 -2.20
C PHE A 159 17.81 -1.08 -2.22
N MET A 160 17.59 -0.19 -3.20
CA MET A 160 16.38 0.59 -3.41
C MET A 160 16.07 1.77 -2.47
N PRO A 161 16.87 2.20 -1.46
CA PRO A 161 16.51 3.39 -0.71
C PRO A 161 16.67 4.66 -1.57
N ASN A 162 15.79 5.64 -1.36
CA ASN A 162 15.73 6.91 -2.10
C ASN A 162 16.81 7.89 -1.62
N THR A 163 18.08 7.57 -1.87
CA THR A 163 19.22 8.12 -1.10
C THR A 163 20.13 9.08 -1.86
N VAL A 164 19.92 9.26 -3.17
CA VAL A 164 20.70 10.23 -3.96
C VAL A 164 20.67 11.61 -3.29
N SER A 165 21.82 12.26 -3.16
CA SER A 165 21.90 13.55 -2.45
C SER A 165 21.13 14.64 -3.19
N CYS A 166 20.59 15.59 -2.42
CA CYS A 166 19.85 16.74 -2.93
C CYS A 166 20.17 17.99 -2.08
N GLU A 167 19.44 19.08 -2.33
CA GLU A 167 19.61 20.36 -1.63
C GLU A 167 19.29 20.28 -0.13
N LEU A 168 18.31 19.46 0.27
CA LEU A 168 18.04 19.20 1.69
C LEU A 168 18.94 18.07 2.22
N PRO A 169 19.33 18.13 3.51
CA PRO A 169 19.93 16.99 4.20
C PRO A 169 19.04 15.74 4.10
N LYS A 170 19.65 14.57 3.98
CA LYS A 170 18.96 13.28 4.09
C LYS A 170 19.35 12.63 5.40
N ILE A 171 18.36 12.30 6.23
CA ILE A 171 18.55 11.63 7.51
C ILE A 171 18.05 10.20 7.35
N ALA A 172 18.94 9.24 7.61
CA ALA A 172 18.68 7.84 7.41
C ALA A 172 18.34 7.13 8.71
N VAL A 173 17.35 6.24 8.66
CA VAL A 173 17.20 5.13 9.61
C VAL A 173 17.76 3.88 8.93
N VAL A 174 18.92 3.40 9.39
CA VAL A 174 19.64 2.24 8.84
C VAL A 174 19.46 1.03 9.75
N TYR A 175 18.96 -0.08 9.21
CA TYR A 175 18.87 -1.34 9.95
C TYR A 175 20.16 -2.12 9.81
N ALA A 176 20.80 -2.43 10.93
CA ALA A 176 22.06 -3.14 10.98
C ALA A 176 22.11 -4.11 12.16
N GLN A 177 22.91 -5.16 12.03
CA GLN A 177 23.24 -6.08 13.11
C GLN A 177 24.05 -5.34 14.18
N LEU A 178 23.45 -5.14 15.36
CA LEU A 178 24.13 -4.56 16.52
C LEU A 178 25.16 -5.55 17.08
N ASN A 179 26.42 -5.13 17.15
CA ASN A 179 27.51 -5.88 17.73
C ASN A 179 28.11 -5.13 18.93
N VAL A 180 28.22 -5.79 20.08
CA VAL A 180 28.87 -5.24 21.27
C VAL A 180 29.74 -6.32 21.90
N ALA A 181 30.99 -6.00 22.22
CA ALA A 181 31.97 -6.94 22.77
C ALA A 181 32.01 -8.29 22.00
N ASN A 182 32.07 -8.21 20.66
CA ASN A 182 32.06 -9.36 19.73
C ASN A 182 30.81 -10.27 19.79
N ARG A 183 29.69 -9.79 20.33
CA ARG A 183 28.40 -10.50 20.37
C ARG A 183 27.35 -9.81 19.52
N LYS A 184 26.55 -10.61 18.79
CA LYS A 184 25.41 -10.16 17.97
C LYS A 184 24.14 -10.08 18.81
N TYR A 185 23.44 -8.94 18.77
CA TYR A 185 22.20 -8.71 19.54
C TYR A 185 20.92 -8.68 18.70
N GLY A 186 21.03 -8.98 17.40
CA GLY A 186 19.98 -8.83 16.39
C GLY A 186 20.06 -7.50 15.65
N ILE A 187 19.11 -7.28 14.75
CA ILE A 187 19.01 -6.07 13.93
C ILE A 187 18.44 -4.93 14.79
N PHE A 188 19.00 -3.73 14.66
CA PHE A 188 18.50 -2.49 15.26
C PHE A 188 18.56 -1.32 14.27
N PRO A 189 17.68 -0.31 14.42
CA PRO A 189 17.76 0.92 13.66
C PRO A 189 18.80 1.88 14.24
N PHE A 190 19.59 2.49 13.36
CA PHE A 190 20.57 3.53 13.66
C PHE A 190 20.26 4.79 12.85
N VAL A 191 20.36 5.95 13.49
CA VAL A 191 20.03 7.24 12.87
C VAL A 191 21.29 8.07 12.63
N LEU A 192 21.45 8.51 11.38
CA LEU A 192 22.51 9.42 11.00
C LEU A 192 22.11 10.34 9.84
N PRO A 193 22.68 11.55 9.74
CA PRO A 193 22.72 12.26 8.48
C PRO A 193 23.49 11.41 7.44
N LEU A 194 22.84 11.09 6.34
CA LEU A 194 23.46 10.41 5.19
C LEU A 194 24.16 11.42 4.27
N SER A 195 23.54 12.59 4.10
CA SER A 195 24.10 13.72 3.38
C SER A 195 23.66 15.04 3.99
N ILE A 196 24.55 16.04 3.97
CA ILE A 196 24.28 17.42 4.41
C ILE A 196 24.78 18.36 3.32
N ASN A 197 23.92 19.26 2.82
CA ASN A 197 24.25 20.24 1.78
C ASN A 197 24.92 19.58 0.54
N GLY A 198 24.33 18.48 0.06
CA GLY A 198 24.84 17.69 -1.07
C GLY A 198 26.09 16.83 -0.78
N LYS A 199 26.76 17.00 0.36
CA LYS A 199 27.95 16.22 0.75
C LYS A 199 27.55 14.98 1.53
N LEU A 200 28.11 13.82 1.15
CA LEU A 200 27.89 12.56 1.86
C LEU A 200 28.68 12.51 3.16
N THR A 201 28.13 11.83 4.16
CA THR A 201 28.86 11.48 5.38
C THR A 201 30.06 10.59 5.02
N LYS A 202 31.22 10.82 5.64
CA LYS A 202 32.46 10.09 5.34
C LYS A 202 32.22 8.57 5.47
N GLY A 203 32.65 7.82 4.46
CA GLY A 203 32.46 6.36 4.39
C GLY A 203 31.15 5.92 3.72
N VAL A 204 30.20 6.83 3.47
CA VAL A 204 28.99 6.54 2.69
C VAL A 204 29.31 6.59 1.20
N LYS A 205 28.93 5.55 0.45
CA LYS A 205 28.94 5.54 -1.03
C LYS A 205 27.53 5.29 -1.55
N ILE A 206 27.12 6.06 -2.55
CA ILE A 206 25.79 5.99 -3.16
C ILE A 206 25.95 5.86 -4.67
N THR A 207 25.29 4.85 -5.25
CA THR A 207 25.25 4.61 -6.69
C THR A 207 23.79 4.68 -7.15
N PRO A 208 23.36 5.75 -7.85
CA PRO A 208 22.00 5.84 -8.38
C PRO A 208 21.63 4.64 -9.25
N LEU A 209 20.42 4.12 -9.08
CA LEU A 209 19.88 3.06 -9.96
C LEU A 209 19.24 3.69 -11.19
N SER A 210 19.12 2.89 -12.26
CA SER A 210 18.53 3.33 -13.52
C SER A 210 17.08 3.79 -13.39
N ASP A 211 16.67 4.62 -14.34
CA ASP A 211 15.31 5.16 -14.37
C ASP A 211 14.25 4.06 -14.46
N LYS A 212 13.11 4.34 -13.83
CA LYS A 212 11.86 3.59 -13.95
C LYS A 212 10.86 4.53 -14.62
N PRO A 213 10.68 4.47 -15.95
CA PRO A 213 9.77 5.38 -16.65
C PRO A 213 8.39 5.39 -15.99
N GLY A 214 7.86 6.57 -15.69
CA GLY A 214 6.58 6.72 -14.98
C GLY A 214 6.63 6.55 -13.45
N PHE A 215 7.78 6.20 -12.87
CA PHE A 215 8.01 6.12 -11.43
C PHE A 215 9.40 6.65 -11.05
N TYR A 216 9.55 7.96 -11.18
CA TYR A 216 10.82 8.68 -11.04
C TYR A 216 11.20 8.93 -9.57
N LEU A 217 11.56 7.86 -8.88
CA LEU A 217 12.11 7.86 -7.52
C LEU A 217 13.63 7.68 -7.57
N ASP A 218 14.35 8.43 -6.74
CA ASP A 218 15.81 8.48 -6.68
C ASP A 218 16.42 7.29 -5.90
N ASN A 219 15.99 6.09 -6.25
CA ASN A 219 16.49 4.85 -5.67
C ASN A 219 17.97 4.65 -6.01
N ALA A 220 18.74 4.15 -5.06
CA ALA A 220 20.17 3.91 -5.23
C ALA A 220 20.62 2.64 -4.49
N ILE A 221 21.83 2.20 -4.80
CA ILE A 221 22.62 1.31 -3.94
C ILE A 221 23.40 2.17 -2.96
N THR A 222 23.36 1.82 -1.66
CA THR A 222 24.08 2.55 -0.61
C THR A 222 24.92 1.58 0.22
N SER A 223 26.23 1.86 0.33
CA SER A 223 27.17 1.05 1.11
C SER A 223 27.90 1.90 2.14
N PHE A 224 28.29 1.27 3.25
CA PHE A 224 28.99 1.92 4.36
C PHE A 224 30.39 1.33 4.52
N ASP A 225 31.39 2.21 4.60
CA ASP A 225 32.79 1.86 4.87
C ASP A 225 33.24 2.62 6.12
N ASN A 226 33.23 1.92 7.25
CA ASN A 226 33.63 2.44 8.56
C ASN A 226 32.98 3.79 8.93
N VAL A 227 31.67 3.92 8.74
CA VAL A 227 30.92 5.14 9.05
C VAL A 227 30.73 5.25 10.55
N GLU A 228 31.20 6.36 11.14
CA GLU A 228 31.06 6.62 12.57
C GLU A 228 29.66 7.18 12.90
N ILE A 229 28.95 6.53 13.81
CA ILE A 229 27.65 6.96 14.35
C ILE A 229 27.83 7.21 15.85
N PRO A 230 27.38 8.34 16.41
CA PRO A 230 27.47 8.56 17.85
C PRO A 230 26.69 7.50 18.63
N PHE A 231 27.07 7.26 19.88
CA PHE A 231 26.36 6.34 20.80
C PHE A 231 24.85 6.62 20.84
N GLU A 232 24.47 7.89 20.80
CA GLU A 232 23.09 8.36 20.81
C GLU A 232 22.30 8.00 19.55
N GLY A 233 22.95 7.54 18.47
CA GLY A 233 22.30 7.19 17.20
C GLY A 233 21.57 5.85 17.20
N LEU A 234 21.72 5.01 18.23
CA LEU A 234 21.02 3.75 18.36
C LEU A 234 19.56 3.97 18.83
N LEU A 235 18.58 3.49 18.06
CA LEU A 235 17.17 3.45 18.46
C LEU A 235 16.80 2.10 19.07
N ALA A 236 17.19 1.89 20.33
CA ALA A 236 16.88 0.67 21.07
C ALA A 236 15.49 0.68 21.75
N GLY A 237 14.88 1.86 21.93
CA GLY A 237 13.63 2.01 22.67
C GLY A 237 13.68 1.40 24.06
N ASN A 238 12.65 0.64 24.43
CA ASN A 238 12.63 -0.10 25.70
C ASN A 238 12.98 -1.59 25.49
N LEU A 239 13.56 -1.95 24.33
CA LEU A 239 13.88 -3.34 23.99
C LEU A 239 15.14 -3.82 24.72
N MET A 240 16.06 -2.91 24.97
CA MET A 240 17.30 -3.14 25.70
C MET A 240 17.83 -1.84 26.30
N THR A 241 18.71 -1.96 27.29
CA THR A 241 19.60 -0.91 27.74
C THR A 241 21.02 -1.28 27.33
N LEU A 242 21.72 -0.33 26.73
CA LEU A 242 23.16 -0.38 26.49
C LEU A 242 23.76 0.84 27.18
N ASP A 243 24.79 0.65 28.00
CA ASP A 243 25.53 1.76 28.60
C ASP A 243 26.80 2.11 27.79
N ARG A 244 27.43 3.25 28.14
CA ARG A 244 28.65 3.71 27.45
C ARG A 244 29.84 2.78 27.64
N ASN A 245 29.86 1.95 28.67
CA ASN A 245 30.92 0.97 28.93
C ASN A 245 30.73 -0.33 28.13
N GLY A 246 29.60 -0.47 27.39
CA GLY A 246 29.28 -1.65 26.61
C GLY A 246 28.49 -2.72 27.38
N GLN A 247 27.98 -2.42 28.58
CA GLN A 247 27.11 -3.34 29.31
C GLN A 247 25.70 -3.33 28.71
N ILE A 248 25.13 -4.52 28.50
CA ILE A 248 23.80 -4.70 27.91
C ILE A 248 22.85 -5.43 28.87
N SER A 249 21.63 -4.91 28.97
CA SER A 249 20.47 -5.61 29.52
C SER A 249 19.36 -5.72 28.47
N LEU A 250 18.90 -6.94 28.19
CA LEU A 250 17.79 -7.20 27.25
C LEU A 250 16.46 -7.26 28.01
N HIS A 251 15.58 -6.29 27.75
CA HIS A 251 14.22 -6.27 28.31
C HIS A 251 13.29 -7.19 27.51
N VAL A 252 13.47 -7.22 26.19
CA VAL A 252 12.78 -8.18 25.30
C VAL A 252 13.78 -9.26 24.87
N LYS A 253 13.67 -10.47 25.45
CA LYS A 253 14.68 -11.53 25.31
C LYS A 253 14.70 -12.20 23.94
N LYS A 254 13.53 -12.43 23.33
CA LYS A 254 13.43 -13.16 22.05
C LYS A 254 13.73 -12.24 20.87
N LEU A 255 14.66 -12.68 20.01
CA LEU A 255 15.10 -11.92 18.83
C LEU A 255 13.94 -11.60 17.88
N LYS A 256 13.06 -12.57 17.61
CA LYS A 256 11.89 -12.37 16.74
C LYS A 256 10.93 -11.30 17.26
N GLU A 257 10.73 -11.24 18.58
CA GLU A 257 9.85 -10.24 19.19
C GLU A 257 10.46 -8.84 19.12
N ARG A 258 11.78 -8.70 19.39
CA ARG A 258 12.50 -7.44 19.16
C ARG A 258 12.40 -6.98 17.71
N PHE A 259 12.63 -7.91 16.77
CA PHE A 259 12.57 -7.62 15.34
C PHE A 259 11.18 -7.12 14.90
N ALA A 260 10.11 -7.74 15.40
CA ALA A 260 8.75 -7.30 15.13
C ALA A 260 8.47 -5.88 15.65
N LEU A 261 8.99 -5.52 16.82
CA LEU A 261 8.78 -4.20 17.44
C LEU A 261 9.52 -3.09 16.67
N ILE A 262 10.75 -3.32 16.24
CA ILE A 262 11.51 -2.32 15.46
C ILE A 262 11.00 -2.16 14.02
N THR A 263 10.30 -3.15 13.47
CA THR A 263 9.78 -3.11 12.09
C THR A 263 8.30 -2.76 12.02
N ASN A 264 7.67 -2.40 13.14
CA ASN A 264 6.22 -2.24 13.22
C ASN A 264 5.63 -1.21 12.22
N ARG A 265 6.39 -0.16 11.86
CA ARG A 265 5.97 0.85 10.86
C ARG A 265 5.82 0.34 9.42
N ILE A 266 6.41 -0.82 9.11
CA ILE A 266 6.22 -1.53 7.84
C ILE A 266 4.75 -1.98 7.70
N HIS A 267 4.04 -2.23 8.81
CA HIS A 267 2.63 -2.63 8.76
C HIS A 267 1.69 -1.47 8.44
N THR A 268 1.92 -0.28 8.98
CA THR A 268 1.18 0.92 8.56
C THR A 268 1.51 1.33 7.13
N GLY A 269 2.74 1.06 6.67
CA GLY A 269 3.14 1.23 5.27
C GLY A 269 2.31 0.39 4.29
N LYS A 270 1.97 -0.85 4.64
CA LYS A 270 1.07 -1.72 3.84
C LYS A 270 -0.31 -1.09 3.62
N ILE A 271 -0.84 -0.42 4.63
CA ILE A 271 -2.13 0.27 4.55
C ILE A 271 -1.99 1.48 3.63
N CYS A 272 -0.94 2.30 3.79
CA CYS A 272 -0.66 3.42 2.90
C CYS A 272 -0.57 2.97 1.42
N MET A 273 0.13 1.87 1.13
CA MET A 273 0.23 1.32 -0.23
C MET A 273 -1.12 0.84 -0.76
N SER A 274 -1.92 0.18 0.07
CA SER A 274 -3.28 -0.26 -0.31
C SER A 274 -4.16 0.94 -0.67
N ILE A 275 -4.06 2.02 0.11
CA ILE A 275 -4.78 3.28 -0.12
C ILE A 275 -4.33 3.95 -1.42
N CYS A 276 -3.02 4.08 -1.65
CA CYS A 276 -2.48 4.62 -2.91
C CYS A 276 -2.98 3.81 -4.12
N SER A 277 -3.01 2.49 -3.99
CA SER A 277 -3.43 1.57 -5.06
C SER A 277 -4.92 1.71 -5.36
N VAL A 278 -5.77 1.71 -4.34
CA VAL A 278 -7.22 1.93 -4.50
C VAL A 278 -7.50 3.34 -5.04
N GLY A 279 -6.76 4.36 -4.63
CA GLY A 279 -6.85 5.71 -5.21
C GLY A 279 -6.52 5.75 -6.70
N ALA A 280 -5.51 4.97 -7.13
CA ALA A 280 -5.17 4.81 -8.54
C ALA A 280 -6.30 4.09 -9.32
N ALA A 281 -6.94 3.07 -8.73
CA ALA A 281 -8.12 2.43 -9.33
C ALA A 281 -9.28 3.40 -9.54
N LYS A 282 -9.64 4.20 -8.51
CA LYS A 282 -10.66 5.27 -8.62
C LYS A 282 -10.38 6.21 -9.78
N SER A 283 -9.12 6.64 -9.89
CA SER A 283 -8.65 7.55 -10.94
C SER A 283 -8.78 6.94 -12.34
N ALA A 284 -8.31 5.70 -12.50
CA ALA A 284 -8.37 5.00 -13.77
C ALA A 284 -9.81 4.70 -14.22
N LEU A 285 -10.70 4.33 -13.28
CA LEU A 285 -12.12 4.10 -13.54
C LEU A 285 -12.81 5.39 -14.01
N TYR A 286 -12.54 6.51 -13.33
CA TYR A 286 -13.06 7.81 -13.75
C TYR A 286 -12.58 8.22 -15.14
N ILE A 287 -11.28 8.13 -15.40
CA ILE A 287 -10.70 8.45 -16.72
C ILE A 287 -11.34 7.58 -17.80
N THR A 288 -11.45 6.28 -17.54
CA THR A 288 -11.97 5.30 -18.51
C THR A 288 -13.46 5.48 -18.77
N SER A 289 -14.27 5.69 -17.73
CA SER A 289 -15.71 5.94 -17.86
C SER A 289 -15.99 7.25 -18.60
N THR A 290 -15.24 8.30 -18.26
CA THR A 290 -15.35 9.62 -18.90
C THR A 290 -14.93 9.57 -20.37
N TYR A 291 -13.86 8.84 -20.70
CA TYR A 291 -13.46 8.64 -22.09
C TYR A 291 -14.49 7.78 -22.84
N GLY A 292 -14.96 6.69 -22.23
CA GLY A 292 -15.91 5.76 -22.82
C GLY A 292 -17.26 6.40 -23.17
N SER A 293 -17.73 7.37 -22.38
CA SER A 293 -18.97 8.10 -22.66
C SER A 293 -18.87 9.08 -23.85
N LYS A 294 -17.64 9.45 -24.23
CA LYS A 294 -17.36 10.40 -25.31
C LYS A 294 -16.85 9.71 -26.57
N ARG A 295 -16.13 8.60 -26.42
CA ARG A 295 -15.50 7.86 -27.52
C ARG A 295 -16.56 7.23 -28.41
N GLN A 296 -16.77 7.84 -29.57
CA GLN A 296 -17.63 7.29 -30.60
C GLN A 296 -17.02 6.02 -31.21
N THR A 297 -17.87 5.02 -31.35
CA THR A 297 -17.57 3.72 -31.95
C THR A 297 -18.70 3.35 -32.92
N PHE A 298 -18.48 2.35 -33.77
CA PHE A 298 -19.55 1.83 -34.62
C PHE A 298 -20.68 1.29 -33.73
N GLY A 299 -21.93 1.39 -34.17
CA GLY A 299 -23.10 0.86 -33.48
C GLY A 299 -24.18 0.50 -34.49
N TYR A 300 -25.14 -0.34 -34.09
CA TYR A 300 -26.17 -0.85 -35.00
C TYR A 300 -27.00 0.26 -35.67
N SER A 301 -27.25 1.35 -34.95
CA SER A 301 -28.04 2.51 -35.43
C SER A 301 -27.17 3.74 -35.71
N GLY A 302 -25.87 3.56 -35.95
CA GLY A 302 -24.89 4.64 -36.15
C GLY A 302 -23.88 4.77 -35.02
N ALA A 303 -23.13 5.87 -35.02
CA ALA A 303 -22.09 6.11 -34.03
C ALA A 303 -22.69 6.16 -32.61
N MET A 304 -22.05 5.46 -31.67
CA MET A 304 -22.44 5.49 -30.26
C MET A 304 -21.22 5.53 -29.32
N PRO A 305 -21.37 6.07 -28.10
CA PRO A 305 -20.35 5.96 -27.05
C PRO A 305 -19.93 4.52 -26.77
N ALA A 306 -18.64 4.29 -26.58
CA ALA A 306 -18.09 2.99 -26.19
C ALA A 306 -18.72 2.44 -24.90
N LEU A 307 -19.03 3.32 -23.94
CA LEU A 307 -19.67 2.95 -22.67
C LEU A 307 -21.08 2.35 -22.85
N ASN A 308 -21.73 2.54 -24.00
CA ASN A 308 -23.05 1.98 -24.25
C ASN A 308 -23.00 0.46 -24.56
N TYR A 309 -21.82 -0.09 -24.85
CA TYR A 309 -21.65 -1.53 -25.00
C TYR A 309 -21.76 -2.25 -23.65
N CYS A 310 -22.60 -3.29 -23.57
CA CYS A 310 -22.76 -4.11 -22.36
C CYS A 310 -21.43 -4.62 -21.82
N HIS A 311 -20.57 -5.20 -22.66
CA HIS A 311 -19.27 -5.74 -22.24
C HIS A 311 -18.29 -4.67 -21.73
N PHE A 312 -18.45 -3.40 -22.13
CA PHE A 312 -17.66 -2.29 -21.60
C PHE A 312 -18.24 -1.89 -20.24
N LYS A 313 -19.55 -1.64 -20.20
CA LYS A 313 -20.28 -1.16 -19.02
C LYS A 313 -20.24 -2.13 -17.85
N GLU A 314 -20.54 -3.40 -18.09
CA GLU A 314 -20.54 -4.48 -17.09
C GLU A 314 -19.12 -4.71 -16.54
N SER A 315 -18.11 -4.65 -17.42
CA SER A 315 -16.72 -4.82 -17.01
C SER A 315 -16.25 -3.70 -16.08
N ILE A 316 -16.58 -2.44 -16.37
CA ILE A 316 -16.28 -1.31 -15.49
C ILE A 316 -17.08 -1.37 -14.18
N ALA A 317 -18.29 -1.91 -14.21
CA ALA A 317 -19.11 -2.06 -13.01
C ALA A 317 -18.50 -3.05 -12.01
N TRP A 318 -17.99 -4.20 -12.47
CA TRP A 318 -17.28 -5.14 -11.58
C TRP A 318 -16.03 -4.53 -10.91
N ASP A 319 -15.25 -3.79 -11.68
CA ASP A 319 -14.07 -3.08 -11.17
C ASP A 319 -14.46 -1.98 -10.17
N THR A 320 -15.57 -1.30 -10.42
CA THR A 320 -16.13 -0.25 -9.55
C THR A 320 -16.62 -0.84 -8.23
N LEU A 321 -17.37 -1.96 -8.26
CA LEU A 321 -17.78 -2.69 -7.05
C LEU A 321 -16.60 -3.05 -6.16
N THR A 322 -15.55 -3.64 -6.76
CA THR A 322 -14.31 -3.99 -6.05
C THR A 322 -13.68 -2.75 -5.40
N THR A 323 -13.57 -1.66 -6.16
CA THR A 323 -12.97 -0.40 -5.69
C THR A 323 -13.77 0.22 -4.55
N ILE A 324 -15.10 0.17 -4.59
CA ILE A 324 -15.99 0.64 -3.52
C ILE A 324 -15.77 -0.18 -2.24
N ALA A 325 -15.84 -1.51 -2.34
CA ALA A 325 -15.66 -2.40 -1.18
C ALA A 325 -14.29 -2.18 -0.52
N HIS A 326 -13.23 -2.08 -1.33
CA HIS A 326 -11.87 -1.83 -0.82
C HIS A 326 -11.75 -0.44 -0.17
N THR A 327 -12.40 0.57 -0.75
CA THR A 327 -12.43 1.92 -0.18
C THR A 327 -13.10 1.93 1.19
N LEU A 328 -14.32 1.40 1.30
CA LEU A 328 -15.08 1.39 2.55
C LEU A 328 -14.33 0.63 3.65
N TYR A 329 -13.74 -0.52 3.32
CA TYR A 329 -12.92 -1.27 4.25
C TYR A 329 -11.70 -0.48 4.73
N LEU A 330 -10.93 0.13 3.80
CA LEU A 330 -9.76 0.92 4.15
C LEU A 330 -10.09 2.13 5.03
N ARG A 331 -11.24 2.79 4.84
CA ARG A 331 -11.67 3.90 5.71
C ARG A 331 -11.83 3.43 7.15
N LYS A 332 -12.48 2.28 7.38
CA LYS A 332 -12.68 1.74 8.73
C LYS A 332 -11.39 1.22 9.33
N LEU A 333 -10.61 0.46 8.58
CA LEU A 333 -9.32 -0.07 9.05
C LEU A 333 -8.37 1.08 9.42
N THR A 334 -8.26 2.11 8.58
CA THR A 334 -7.40 3.27 8.83
C THR A 334 -7.80 4.00 10.11
N LYS A 335 -9.11 4.24 10.32
CA LYS A 335 -9.62 4.86 11.55
C LYS A 335 -9.28 4.02 12.78
N LYS A 336 -9.49 2.71 12.73
CA LYS A 336 -9.14 1.76 13.81
C LYS A 336 -7.64 1.83 14.14
N ILE A 337 -6.78 1.80 13.13
CA ILE A 337 -5.32 1.90 13.31
C ILE A 337 -4.91 3.27 13.86
N SER A 338 -5.52 4.36 13.41
CA SER A 338 -5.21 5.70 13.92
C SER A 338 -5.49 5.80 15.43
N ILE A 339 -6.65 5.28 15.88
CA ILE A 339 -7.00 5.22 17.31
C ILE A 339 -5.95 4.40 18.08
N LEU A 340 -5.66 3.18 17.62
CA LEU A 340 -4.68 2.31 18.27
C LEU A 340 -3.28 2.95 18.38
N LEU A 341 -2.84 3.66 17.35
CA LEU A 341 -1.57 4.38 17.38
C LEU A 341 -1.60 5.56 18.35
N SER A 342 -2.71 6.29 18.44
CA SER A 342 -2.85 7.44 19.35
C SER A 342 -2.87 7.03 20.83
N GLU A 343 -3.38 5.84 21.13
CA GLU A 343 -3.45 5.29 22.49
C GLU A 343 -2.17 4.50 22.87
N SER A 344 -1.31 4.21 21.89
CA SER A 344 -0.12 3.40 22.11
C SER A 344 0.99 4.14 22.83
N THR A 345 1.72 3.41 23.66
CA THR A 345 3.02 3.87 24.21
C THR A 345 4.17 3.36 23.34
N ASN A 346 5.39 3.84 23.60
CA ASN A 346 6.60 3.41 22.88
C ASN A 346 6.68 1.87 22.72
N ASN A 347 7.12 1.42 21.54
CA ASN A 347 7.16 0.01 21.12
C ASN A 347 5.76 -0.61 20.89
N PHE A 348 4.88 0.11 20.19
CA PHE A 348 3.58 -0.42 19.78
C PHE A 348 3.74 -1.73 18.99
N LYS A 349 2.87 -2.71 19.25
CA LYS A 349 2.79 -3.97 18.52
C LYS A 349 1.36 -4.19 18.03
N ILE A 350 1.22 -4.42 16.74
CA ILE A 350 -0.05 -4.85 16.15
C ILE A 350 -0.36 -6.29 16.58
N SER A 351 -1.61 -6.56 16.96
CA SER A 351 -2.06 -7.91 17.33
C SER A 351 -1.97 -8.86 16.14
N ASP A 352 -1.77 -10.16 16.39
CA ASP A 352 -1.61 -11.14 15.31
C ASP A 352 -2.84 -11.21 14.39
N GLU A 353 -4.06 -11.07 14.93
CA GLU A 353 -5.29 -11.03 14.13
C GLU A 353 -5.30 -9.82 13.17
N LEU A 354 -5.01 -8.63 13.70
CA LEU A 354 -4.98 -7.41 12.91
C LEU A 354 -3.83 -7.41 11.89
N LEU A 355 -2.70 -8.04 12.23
CA LEU A 355 -1.60 -8.25 11.31
C LEU A 355 -2.02 -9.12 10.13
N VAL A 356 -2.73 -10.24 10.38
CA VAL A 356 -3.27 -11.11 9.32
C VAL A 356 -4.23 -10.35 8.41
N GLU A 357 -5.11 -9.51 8.97
CA GLU A 357 -5.98 -8.64 8.17
C GLU A 357 -5.14 -7.71 7.27
N ILE A 358 -4.20 -6.96 7.84
CA ILE A 358 -3.38 -5.98 7.11
C ILE A 358 -2.59 -6.63 5.96
N ILE A 359 -1.95 -7.78 6.20
CA ILE A 359 -1.13 -8.42 5.16
C ILE A 359 -2.00 -9.08 4.09
N SER A 360 -3.15 -9.66 4.45
CA SER A 360 -4.04 -10.30 3.49
C SER A 360 -4.71 -9.27 2.58
N ILE A 361 -5.18 -8.14 3.14
CA ILE A 361 -5.82 -7.08 2.35
C ILE A 361 -4.81 -6.32 1.51
N LYS A 362 -3.58 -6.10 1.98
CA LYS A 362 -2.54 -5.49 1.14
C LYS A 362 -2.29 -6.33 -0.11
N SER A 363 -2.09 -7.64 0.07
CA SER A 363 -1.87 -8.54 -1.06
C SER A 363 -3.05 -8.55 -2.02
N LEU A 364 -4.26 -8.78 -1.50
CA LEU A 364 -5.47 -8.83 -2.31
C LEU A 364 -5.72 -7.50 -3.04
N PHE A 365 -5.75 -6.37 -2.33
CA PHE A 365 -6.20 -5.10 -2.89
C PHE A 365 -5.25 -4.58 -3.97
N THR A 366 -3.94 -4.76 -3.79
CA THR A 366 -2.95 -4.36 -4.79
C THR A 366 -2.99 -5.25 -6.03
N TRP A 367 -3.23 -6.57 -5.90
CA TRP A 367 -3.46 -7.45 -7.06
C TRP A 367 -4.76 -7.12 -7.80
N ARG A 368 -5.87 -6.94 -7.07
CA ARG A 368 -7.16 -6.55 -7.67
C ARG A 368 -7.06 -5.20 -8.37
N THR A 369 -6.39 -4.23 -7.75
CA THR A 369 -6.08 -2.93 -8.38
C THR A 369 -5.31 -3.11 -9.68
N GLN A 370 -4.33 -4.01 -9.73
CA GLN A 370 -3.55 -4.25 -10.95
C GLN A 370 -4.45 -4.72 -12.10
N GLU A 371 -5.37 -5.65 -11.83
CA GLU A 371 -6.34 -6.12 -12.83
C GLU A 371 -7.24 -4.98 -13.33
N ILE A 372 -7.76 -4.16 -12.41
CA ILE A 372 -8.60 -2.99 -12.72
C ILE A 372 -7.85 -2.00 -13.62
N LEU A 373 -6.59 -1.70 -13.30
CA LEU A 373 -5.76 -0.78 -14.08
C LEU A 373 -5.49 -1.31 -15.49
N ILE A 374 -5.26 -2.62 -15.64
CA ILE A 374 -5.06 -3.27 -16.94
C ILE A 374 -6.34 -3.17 -17.78
N ASN A 375 -7.49 -3.50 -17.18
CA ASN A 375 -8.78 -3.41 -17.87
C ASN A 375 -9.07 -1.97 -18.29
N CYS A 376 -8.91 -0.99 -17.39
CA CYS A 376 -9.07 0.43 -17.70
C CYS A 376 -8.19 0.89 -18.89
N ARG A 377 -6.91 0.47 -18.90
CA ARG A 377 -5.98 0.76 -20.00
C ARG A 377 -6.46 0.18 -21.33
N GLU A 378 -6.93 -1.08 -21.32
CA GLU A 378 -7.47 -1.76 -22.49
C GLU A 378 -8.72 -1.07 -23.04
N ARG A 379 -9.64 -0.69 -22.16
CA ARG A 379 -10.87 0.03 -22.51
C ARG A 379 -10.62 1.43 -23.09
N CYS A 380 -9.48 2.05 -22.76
CA CYS A 380 -9.04 3.31 -23.35
C CYS A 380 -8.37 3.16 -24.74
N GLY A 381 -8.11 1.93 -25.21
CA GLY A 381 -7.47 1.66 -26.49
C GLY A 381 -6.07 2.28 -26.60
N ALA A 382 -5.72 2.78 -27.78
CA ALA A 382 -4.41 3.37 -28.03
C ALA A 382 -4.13 4.60 -27.13
N HIS A 383 -5.14 5.42 -26.84
CA HIS A 383 -4.94 6.58 -25.96
C HIS A 383 -4.53 6.15 -24.54
N GLY A 384 -5.01 5.01 -24.06
CA GLY A 384 -4.64 4.45 -22.76
C GLY A 384 -3.17 4.06 -22.61
N LEU A 385 -2.39 4.03 -23.70
CA LEU A 385 -0.95 3.72 -23.68
C LEU A 385 -0.08 4.92 -23.31
N PHE A 386 -0.57 6.15 -23.44
CA PHE A 386 0.24 7.35 -23.26
C PHE A 386 0.25 7.81 -21.80
N SER A 387 1.44 8.12 -21.27
CA SER A 387 1.64 8.53 -19.88
C SER A 387 0.87 9.79 -19.49
N ILE A 388 0.57 10.68 -20.45
CA ILE A 388 -0.24 11.87 -20.23
C ILE A 388 -1.67 11.55 -19.76
N ASN A 389 -2.15 10.33 -20.02
CA ASN A 389 -3.44 9.83 -19.54
C ASN A 389 -3.33 9.06 -18.22
N LYS A 390 -2.16 9.10 -17.56
CA LYS A 390 -1.85 8.59 -16.20
C LYS A 390 -1.99 7.09 -15.96
N ILE A 391 -2.87 6.36 -16.65
CA ILE A 391 -3.10 4.93 -16.43
C ILE A 391 -1.79 4.10 -16.51
N PRO A 392 -0.88 4.31 -17.47
CA PRO A 392 0.41 3.61 -17.48
C PRO A 392 1.27 3.87 -16.24
N GLN A 393 1.25 5.10 -15.70
CA GLN A 393 2.00 5.44 -14.49
C GLN A 393 1.41 4.74 -13.26
N TYR A 394 0.09 4.65 -13.17
CA TYR A 394 -0.60 3.91 -12.11
C TYR A 394 -0.23 2.42 -12.14
N LEU A 395 -0.16 1.80 -13.32
CA LEU A 395 0.28 0.41 -13.47
C LEU A 395 1.70 0.20 -12.94
N ILE A 396 2.64 1.07 -13.34
CA ILE A 396 4.04 0.98 -12.94
C ILE A 396 4.19 1.20 -11.43
N SER A 397 3.47 2.19 -10.89
CA SER A 397 3.40 2.45 -9.45
C SER A 397 2.90 1.23 -8.66
N ASN A 398 1.81 0.61 -9.10
CA ASN A 398 1.18 -0.46 -8.35
C ASN A 398 2.02 -1.74 -8.32
N PHE A 399 2.88 -2.00 -9.32
CA PHE A 399 3.93 -3.02 -9.18
C PHE A 399 4.85 -2.76 -7.99
N GLY A 400 5.19 -1.50 -7.75
CA GLY A 400 5.90 -1.09 -6.53
C GLY A 400 5.13 -1.45 -5.26
N SER A 401 3.83 -1.16 -5.20
CA SER A 401 2.95 -1.54 -4.07
C SER A 401 2.88 -3.05 -3.85
N ILE A 402 2.86 -3.87 -4.93
CA ILE A 402 2.84 -5.34 -4.85
C ILE A 402 4.12 -5.89 -4.22
N THR A 403 5.27 -5.31 -4.54
CA THR A 403 6.58 -5.80 -4.08
C THR A 403 7.03 -5.19 -2.74
N ALA A 404 6.79 -3.90 -2.53
CA ALA A 404 7.28 -3.19 -1.36
C ALA A 404 6.46 -3.47 -0.10
N GLU A 405 7.06 -3.21 1.07
CA GLU A 405 6.52 -3.53 2.40
C GLU A 405 6.20 -5.04 2.61
N GLY A 406 6.79 -5.90 1.77
CA GLY A 406 6.60 -7.34 1.75
C GLY A 406 5.93 -7.78 0.45
N ASP A 407 6.56 -8.72 -0.23
CA ASP A 407 6.03 -9.32 -1.45
C ASP A 407 4.65 -9.95 -1.21
N ASN A 408 3.69 -9.71 -2.11
CA ASN A 408 2.32 -10.16 -1.92
C ASN A 408 2.19 -11.68 -1.73
N LEU A 409 2.94 -12.49 -2.49
CA LEU A 409 2.88 -13.95 -2.37
C LEU A 409 3.41 -14.40 -1.00
N VAL A 410 4.56 -13.86 -0.59
CA VAL A 410 5.15 -14.14 0.73
C VAL A 410 4.19 -13.72 1.86
N LEU A 411 3.57 -12.55 1.74
CA LEU A 411 2.60 -12.05 2.71
C LEU A 411 1.34 -12.94 2.78
N SER A 412 0.80 -13.37 1.64
CA SER A 412 -0.38 -14.25 1.62
C SER A 412 -0.09 -15.64 2.18
N LEU A 413 1.08 -16.22 1.87
CA LEU A 413 1.50 -17.48 2.49
C LEU A 413 1.66 -17.32 4.01
N LYS A 414 2.22 -16.19 4.46
CA LYS A 414 2.36 -15.89 5.88
C LYS A 414 1.00 -15.72 6.57
N ALA A 415 0.06 -15.05 5.93
CA ALA A 415 -1.32 -14.94 6.42
C ALA A 415 -1.97 -16.31 6.56
N GLY A 416 -1.93 -17.14 5.51
CA GLY A 416 -2.49 -18.49 5.57
C GLY A 416 -1.92 -19.30 6.73
N GLU A 417 -0.59 -19.27 6.90
CA GLU A 417 0.10 -19.93 8.02
C GLU A 417 -0.41 -19.43 9.38
N MET A 418 -0.55 -18.11 9.54
CA MET A 418 -1.01 -17.50 10.79
C MET A 418 -2.50 -17.78 11.06
N ILE A 419 -3.35 -17.74 10.04
CA ILE A 419 -4.77 -18.09 10.16
C ILE A 419 -4.90 -19.52 10.67
N LEU A 420 -4.15 -20.45 10.08
CA LEU A 420 -4.13 -21.85 10.48
C LEU A 420 -3.61 -22.04 11.92
N THR A 421 -2.45 -21.46 12.23
CA THR A 421 -1.76 -21.65 13.52
C THR A 421 -2.53 -21.03 14.68
N ASN A 422 -3.12 -19.85 14.46
CA ASN A 422 -3.84 -19.11 15.50
C ASN A 422 -5.33 -19.46 15.54
N GLY A 423 -5.80 -20.37 14.68
CA GLY A 423 -7.20 -20.78 14.60
C GLY A 423 -8.16 -19.63 14.26
N LEU A 424 -7.68 -18.64 13.49
CA LEU A 424 -8.47 -17.45 13.17
C LEU A 424 -9.60 -17.82 12.22
N LYS A 425 -10.81 -17.33 12.53
CA LYS A 425 -11.98 -17.45 11.67
C LYS A 425 -12.66 -16.10 11.54
N LYS A 426 -13.22 -15.84 10.36
CA LYS A 426 -14.19 -14.75 10.15
C LYS A 426 -15.49 -15.40 9.71
N SER A 427 -16.56 -15.06 10.40
CA SER A 427 -17.94 -15.39 10.03
C SER A 427 -18.74 -14.10 10.11
N GLY A 428 -19.48 -13.75 9.07
CA GLY A 428 -20.35 -12.57 9.12
C GLY A 428 -21.65 -12.88 9.88
N ALA A 429 -22.19 -11.88 10.58
CA ALA A 429 -23.33 -12.09 11.45
C ALA A 429 -24.70 -11.97 10.74
N ASN A 430 -24.87 -11.21 9.64
CA ASN A 430 -26.22 -10.89 9.12
C ASN A 430 -26.27 -10.27 7.68
N ILE A 431 -25.67 -10.85 6.64
CA ILE A 431 -25.91 -10.45 5.23
C ILE A 431 -25.96 -11.69 4.33
N GLU A 432 -26.85 -11.68 3.33
CA GLU A 432 -27.08 -12.69 2.27
C GLU A 432 -26.51 -14.07 2.59
N HIS A 433 -27.31 -14.84 3.34
CA HIS A 433 -26.88 -16.06 3.99
C HIS A 433 -26.25 -17.08 3.04
N ASP A 434 -26.63 -17.14 1.76
CA ASP A 434 -26.17 -18.18 0.84
C ASP A 434 -24.72 -17.94 0.36
N LEU A 435 -24.41 -16.77 -0.20
CA LEU A 435 -23.07 -16.47 -0.74
C LEU A 435 -22.00 -16.43 0.35
N LEU A 436 -22.34 -15.83 1.49
CA LEU A 436 -21.43 -15.77 2.62
C LEU A 436 -21.20 -17.14 3.25
N SER A 437 -22.24 -18.00 3.32
CA SER A 437 -22.10 -19.38 3.78
C SER A 437 -21.14 -20.14 2.86
N ILE A 438 -21.32 -20.06 1.53
CA ILE A 438 -20.42 -20.73 0.56
C ILE A 438 -18.95 -20.39 0.83
N LEU A 439 -18.62 -19.10 1.02
CA LEU A 439 -17.23 -18.71 1.28
C LEU A 439 -16.75 -19.09 2.68
N THR A 440 -17.63 -19.07 3.68
CA THR A 440 -17.31 -19.50 5.05
C THR A 440 -17.04 -21.00 5.09
N ASP A 441 -17.87 -21.80 4.40
CA ASP A 441 -17.74 -23.24 4.26
C ASP A 441 -16.47 -23.59 3.49
N TYR A 442 -16.16 -22.85 2.43
CA TYR A 442 -14.90 -23.00 1.71
C TYR A 442 -13.67 -22.68 2.57
N ALA A 443 -13.70 -21.59 3.34
CA ALA A 443 -12.63 -21.25 4.27
C ALA A 443 -12.45 -22.32 5.36
N ASN A 444 -13.55 -22.85 5.91
CA ASN A 444 -13.52 -23.95 6.86
C ASN A 444 -12.96 -25.23 6.24
N HIS A 445 -13.35 -25.57 5.01
CA HIS A 445 -12.81 -26.72 4.27
C HIS A 445 -11.29 -26.59 4.09
N LEU A 446 -10.80 -25.43 3.66
CA LEU A 446 -9.37 -25.17 3.52
C LEU A 446 -8.63 -25.31 4.85
N LEU A 447 -9.20 -24.76 5.93
CA LEU A 447 -8.64 -24.91 7.28
C LEU A 447 -8.56 -26.37 7.71
N ASP A 448 -9.63 -27.14 7.53
CA ASP A 448 -9.69 -28.54 7.95
C ASP A 448 -8.75 -29.41 7.10
N LYS A 449 -8.69 -29.16 5.79
CA LYS A 449 -7.72 -29.78 4.88
C LYS A 449 -6.29 -29.54 5.35
N LEU A 450 -5.93 -28.28 5.63
CA LEU A 450 -4.59 -27.91 6.07
C LEU A 450 -4.26 -28.44 7.47
N LYS A 451 -5.22 -28.42 8.41
CA LYS A 451 -5.03 -29.01 9.77
C LYS A 451 -4.71 -30.50 9.72
N LYS A 452 -5.40 -31.26 8.86
CA LYS A 452 -5.12 -32.68 8.67
C LYS A 452 -3.69 -32.93 8.19
N LEU A 453 -3.14 -32.03 7.37
CA LEU A 453 -1.77 -32.13 6.86
C LEU A 453 -0.71 -31.73 7.90
N THR A 454 -1.03 -30.79 8.80
CA THR A 454 -0.09 -30.34 9.85
C THR A 454 -0.09 -31.20 11.10
N GLY A 455 -1.10 -32.07 11.27
CA GLY A 455 -1.31 -32.85 12.49
C GLY A 455 -1.96 -32.03 13.62
N HIS A 456 -2.60 -32.71 14.57
CA HIS A 456 -3.36 -32.08 15.66
C HIS A 456 -2.49 -31.40 16.74
N ASP A 457 -1.19 -31.69 16.78
CA ASP A 457 -0.30 -31.39 17.94
C ASP A 457 0.49 -30.07 17.88
N ASN A 458 -0.01 -29.02 17.20
CA ASN A 458 0.70 -27.72 17.12
C ASN A 458 2.19 -27.84 16.68
N LYS A 459 2.55 -28.90 15.96
CA LYS A 459 3.90 -29.03 15.42
C LYS A 459 4.10 -27.91 14.41
N LYS A 460 5.24 -27.22 14.54
CA LYS A 460 5.68 -26.14 13.65
C LYS A 460 5.41 -26.54 12.20
N ILE A 461 4.55 -25.77 11.52
CA ILE A 461 4.22 -26.00 10.11
C ILE A 461 5.54 -26.07 9.34
N THR A 462 5.81 -27.21 8.71
CA THR A 462 7.07 -27.41 7.99
C THR A 462 7.03 -26.65 6.66
N PHE A 463 8.21 -26.22 6.20
CA PHE A 463 8.35 -25.59 4.89
C PHE A 463 7.78 -26.46 3.77
N ASP A 464 8.00 -27.78 3.84
CA ASP A 464 7.50 -28.72 2.84
C ASP A 464 5.97 -28.75 2.74
N ILE A 465 5.26 -28.62 3.87
CA ILE A 465 3.79 -28.55 3.88
C ILE A 465 3.33 -27.26 3.21
N ILE A 466 3.92 -26.11 3.57
CA ILE A 466 3.58 -24.82 2.95
C ILE A 466 3.87 -24.86 1.44
N ASN A 467 5.03 -25.38 1.05
CA ASN A 467 5.45 -25.40 -0.35
C ASN A 467 4.53 -26.29 -1.22
N LYS A 468 4.18 -27.49 -0.75
CA LYS A 468 3.31 -28.43 -1.47
C LYS A 468 1.85 -27.98 -1.54
N ASN A 469 1.41 -27.13 -0.61
CA ASN A 469 0.02 -26.68 -0.49
C ASN A 469 -0.10 -25.15 -0.58
N SER A 470 0.84 -24.50 -1.27
CA SER A 470 0.94 -23.03 -1.34
C SER A 470 -0.33 -22.37 -1.87
N ASN A 471 -1.00 -23.02 -2.83
CA ASN A 471 -2.31 -22.57 -3.34
C ASN A 471 -3.38 -22.57 -2.25
N ASP A 472 -3.47 -23.60 -1.41
CA ASP A 472 -4.46 -23.65 -0.32
C ASP A 472 -4.21 -22.54 0.71
N PHE A 473 -2.94 -22.28 1.05
CA PHE A 473 -2.57 -21.18 1.96
C PHE A 473 -2.88 -19.81 1.36
N LEU A 474 -2.59 -19.62 0.07
CA LEU A 474 -2.89 -18.40 -0.67
C LEU A 474 -4.40 -18.16 -0.72
N THR A 475 -5.18 -19.16 -1.12
CA THR A 475 -6.63 -19.06 -1.22
C THR A 475 -7.27 -18.87 0.16
N LEU A 476 -6.76 -19.51 1.21
CA LEU A 476 -7.23 -19.27 2.58
C LEU A 476 -7.02 -17.81 3.01
N SER A 477 -5.84 -17.23 2.72
CA SER A 477 -5.55 -15.82 3.01
C SER A 477 -6.49 -14.87 2.24
N GLN A 478 -6.71 -15.13 0.95
CA GLN A 478 -7.57 -14.28 0.12
C GLN A 478 -9.05 -14.39 0.54
N THR A 479 -9.57 -15.61 0.76
CA THR A 479 -10.94 -15.82 1.25
C THR A 479 -11.14 -15.17 2.63
N TYR A 480 -10.15 -15.26 3.53
CA TYR A 480 -10.18 -14.56 4.81
C TYR A 480 -10.27 -13.04 4.64
N ALA A 481 -9.50 -12.46 3.70
CA ALA A 481 -9.57 -11.03 3.39
C ALA A 481 -10.96 -10.62 2.86
N ILE A 482 -11.58 -11.41 1.98
CA ILE A 482 -12.94 -11.16 1.48
C ILE A 482 -13.94 -11.16 2.64
N LEU A 483 -13.89 -12.18 3.50
CA LEU A 483 -14.75 -12.28 4.68
C LEU A 483 -14.55 -11.09 5.63
N ALA A 484 -13.29 -10.68 5.86
CA ALA A 484 -12.99 -9.52 6.69
C ALA A 484 -13.56 -8.22 6.10
N VAL A 485 -13.50 -8.05 4.77
CA VAL A 485 -14.11 -6.90 4.06
C VAL A 485 -15.62 -6.86 4.27
N VAL A 486 -16.29 -7.97 3.96
CA VAL A 486 -17.75 -8.07 4.02
C VAL A 486 -18.26 -7.86 5.45
N THR A 487 -17.70 -8.58 6.44
CA THR A 487 -18.08 -8.42 7.85
C THR A 487 -17.84 -7.00 8.33
N THR A 488 -16.67 -6.43 8.04
CA THR A 488 -16.36 -5.06 8.50
C THR A 488 -17.33 -4.05 7.91
N ILE A 489 -17.66 -4.15 6.62
CA ILE A 489 -18.59 -3.22 5.97
C ILE A 489 -20.01 -3.38 6.54
N THR A 490 -20.45 -4.62 6.73
CA THR A 490 -21.75 -4.97 7.34
C THR A 490 -21.93 -4.29 8.70
N ASP A 491 -20.94 -4.43 9.57
CA ASP A 491 -21.00 -3.93 10.95
C ASP A 491 -20.88 -2.39 11.01
N SER A 492 -20.44 -1.78 9.92
CA SER A 492 -19.92 -0.41 9.88
C SER A 492 -20.81 0.59 9.17
N TYR A 493 -21.64 0.10 8.26
CA TYR A 493 -22.41 0.91 7.31
C TYR A 493 -23.82 0.36 7.23
N ASN A 494 -24.79 1.18 7.63
CA ASN A 494 -26.21 0.84 7.61
C ASN A 494 -26.93 1.70 6.57
N THR A 495 -26.77 1.33 5.30
CA THR A 495 -27.38 2.05 4.17
C THR A 495 -27.91 1.05 3.14
N ASP A 496 -28.99 1.41 2.46
CA ASP A 496 -29.74 0.52 1.56
C ASP A 496 -28.88 -0.05 0.42
N ASP A 497 -27.85 0.70 -0.03
CA ASP A 497 -26.95 0.30 -1.12
C ASP A 497 -25.92 -0.77 -0.75
N ILE A 498 -25.66 -0.98 0.55
CA ILE A 498 -24.58 -1.87 1.01
C ILE A 498 -24.89 -3.32 0.69
N GLY A 499 -26.17 -3.73 0.76
CA GLY A 499 -26.60 -5.06 0.37
C GLY A 499 -26.23 -5.36 -1.08
N MET A 500 -26.61 -4.47 -1.99
CA MET A 500 -26.25 -4.56 -3.41
C MET A 500 -24.74 -4.68 -3.58
N ILE A 501 -23.95 -3.75 -3.01
CA ILE A 501 -22.49 -3.75 -3.20
C ILE A 501 -21.83 -5.04 -2.69
N LEU A 502 -22.24 -5.52 -1.53
CA LEU A 502 -21.66 -6.72 -0.93
C LEU A 502 -22.11 -7.99 -1.66
N GLU A 503 -23.35 -8.07 -2.14
CA GLU A 503 -23.82 -9.15 -3.02
C GLU A 503 -22.93 -9.23 -4.27
N GLY A 504 -22.75 -8.12 -4.98
CA GLY A 504 -21.92 -8.06 -6.18
C GLY A 504 -20.46 -8.43 -5.89
N TYR A 505 -19.89 -7.90 -4.82
CA TYR A 505 -18.52 -8.21 -4.41
C TYR A 505 -18.31 -9.70 -4.09
N LEU A 506 -19.27 -10.32 -3.40
CA LEU A 506 -19.26 -11.76 -3.11
C LEU A 506 -19.46 -12.60 -4.37
N LEU A 507 -20.38 -12.21 -5.26
CA LEU A 507 -20.64 -12.90 -6.53
C LEU A 507 -19.41 -12.92 -7.44
N ASP A 508 -18.69 -11.80 -7.61
CA ASP A 508 -17.45 -11.76 -8.39
C ASP A 508 -16.39 -12.71 -7.80
N TRP A 509 -16.25 -12.72 -6.47
CA TRP A 509 -15.29 -13.62 -5.82
C TRP A 509 -15.65 -15.11 -5.95
N ILE A 510 -16.94 -15.45 -5.77
CA ILE A 510 -17.44 -16.81 -5.96
C ILE A 510 -17.29 -17.24 -7.42
N HIS A 511 -17.58 -16.36 -8.37
CA HIS A 511 -17.40 -16.64 -9.80
C HIS A 511 -15.93 -16.95 -10.13
N ARG A 512 -14.99 -16.17 -9.58
CA ARG A 512 -13.55 -16.42 -9.74
C ARG A 512 -13.08 -17.72 -9.08
N SER A 513 -13.72 -18.09 -7.97
CA SER A 513 -13.41 -19.30 -7.20
C SER A 513 -14.22 -20.52 -7.65
N MET A 514 -15.06 -20.40 -8.69
CA MET A 514 -16.06 -21.40 -9.08
C MET A 514 -15.46 -22.79 -9.28
N ARG A 515 -14.30 -22.84 -9.94
CA ARG A 515 -13.56 -24.09 -10.16
C ARG A 515 -13.19 -24.75 -8.84
N ASP A 516 -12.63 -24.00 -7.92
CA ASP A 516 -12.12 -24.55 -6.66
C ASP A 516 -13.28 -24.92 -5.71
N LEU A 517 -14.39 -24.18 -5.76
CA LEU A 517 -15.62 -24.51 -5.04
C LEU A 517 -16.25 -25.83 -5.52
N LEU A 518 -16.21 -26.09 -6.83
CA LEU A 518 -16.66 -27.36 -7.41
C LEU A 518 -15.73 -28.52 -7.04
N ILE A 519 -14.41 -28.33 -7.14
CA ILE A 519 -13.41 -29.36 -6.82
C ILE A 519 -13.45 -29.72 -5.32
N SER A 520 -13.73 -28.74 -4.45
CA SER A 520 -13.86 -28.95 -3.00
C SER A 520 -15.23 -29.46 -2.56
N GLU A 521 -16.16 -29.66 -3.51
CA GLU A 521 -17.54 -30.12 -3.28
C GLU A 521 -18.33 -29.19 -2.34
N ILE A 522 -17.92 -27.93 -2.21
CA ILE A 522 -18.66 -26.90 -1.45
C ILE A 522 -19.96 -26.52 -2.18
N ILE A 523 -19.91 -26.54 -3.50
CA ILE A 523 -21.09 -26.39 -4.36
C ILE A 523 -21.14 -27.54 -5.37
N ASN A 524 -22.34 -27.87 -5.82
CA ASN A 524 -22.55 -28.83 -6.90
C ASN A 524 -22.71 -28.15 -8.27
N ILE A 525 -22.75 -28.95 -9.34
CA ILE A 525 -22.87 -28.45 -10.72
C ILE A 525 -24.16 -27.63 -10.92
N GLN A 526 -25.27 -28.00 -10.30
CA GLN A 526 -26.53 -27.27 -10.46
C GLN A 526 -26.47 -25.89 -9.77
N GLU A 527 -25.87 -25.82 -8.58
CA GLU A 527 -25.60 -24.56 -7.88
C GLU A 527 -24.65 -23.66 -8.68
N SER A 528 -23.58 -24.23 -9.25
CA SER A 528 -22.64 -23.47 -10.07
C SER A 528 -23.30 -22.79 -11.29
N LYS A 529 -24.26 -23.47 -11.93
CA LYS A 529 -25.04 -22.91 -13.05
C LYS A 529 -25.91 -21.74 -12.57
N LYS A 530 -26.63 -21.92 -11.45
CA LYS A 530 -27.46 -20.85 -10.86
C LYS A 530 -26.63 -19.65 -10.44
N LEU A 531 -25.47 -19.86 -9.81
CA LEU A 531 -24.57 -18.79 -9.41
C LEU A 531 -23.99 -18.04 -10.63
N ASN A 532 -23.66 -18.76 -11.70
CA ASN A 532 -23.20 -18.14 -12.93
C ASN A 532 -24.30 -17.31 -13.62
N GLU A 533 -25.54 -17.81 -13.65
CA GLU A 533 -26.70 -17.06 -14.15
C GLU A 533 -27.00 -15.83 -13.29
N ARG A 534 -26.93 -15.96 -11.94
CA ARG A 534 -27.06 -14.85 -11.00
C ARG A 534 -25.97 -13.81 -11.24
N HIS A 535 -24.71 -14.21 -11.39
CA HIS A 535 -23.60 -13.29 -11.69
C HIS A 535 -23.84 -12.48 -12.99
N ILE A 536 -24.26 -13.14 -14.07
CA ILE A 536 -24.54 -12.48 -15.35
C ILE A 536 -25.75 -11.53 -15.25
N THR A 537 -26.83 -11.97 -14.60
CA THR A 537 -28.06 -11.18 -14.47
C THR A 537 -27.85 -10.00 -13.55
N TYR A 538 -27.19 -10.23 -12.41
CA TYR A 538 -26.88 -9.23 -11.41
C TYR A 538 -26.15 -8.04 -12.02
N ILE A 539 -25.06 -8.26 -12.78
CA ILE A 539 -24.32 -7.13 -13.35
C ILE A 539 -25.10 -6.42 -14.45
N ARG A 540 -25.89 -7.15 -15.24
CA ARG A 540 -26.76 -6.55 -16.27
C ARG A 540 -27.77 -5.59 -15.67
N ASP A 541 -28.33 -5.95 -14.53
CA ASP A 541 -29.37 -5.17 -13.86
C ASP A 541 -28.80 -3.97 -13.10
N HIS A 542 -27.59 -4.10 -12.53
CA HIS A 542 -27.03 -3.09 -11.62
C HIS A 542 -25.90 -2.24 -12.23
N ALA A 543 -25.35 -2.57 -13.39
CA ALA A 543 -24.15 -1.91 -13.93
C ALA A 543 -24.29 -0.39 -14.09
N GLU A 544 -25.48 0.12 -14.45
CA GLU A 544 -25.72 1.56 -14.55
C GLU A 544 -25.62 2.25 -13.18
N ILE A 545 -26.25 1.68 -12.16
CA ILE A 545 -26.23 2.22 -10.79
C ILE A 545 -24.81 2.16 -10.24
N ILE A 546 -24.15 1.01 -10.39
CA ILE A 546 -22.78 0.79 -9.92
C ILE A 546 -21.81 1.78 -10.57
N ASN A 547 -21.87 1.95 -11.89
CA ASN A 547 -21.01 2.89 -12.60
C ASN A 547 -21.30 4.36 -12.23
N GLY A 548 -22.50 4.67 -11.74
CA GLY A 548 -22.84 5.98 -11.17
C GLY A 548 -21.91 6.38 -10.02
N TYR A 549 -21.51 5.44 -9.17
CA TYR A 549 -20.61 5.71 -8.04
C TYR A 549 -19.19 6.12 -8.44
N ILE A 550 -18.80 5.96 -9.71
CA ILE A 550 -17.50 6.46 -10.20
C ILE A 550 -17.40 7.98 -10.00
N TYR A 551 -18.52 8.70 -10.12
CA TYR A 551 -18.56 10.15 -9.90
C TYR A 551 -18.46 10.51 -8.41
N ASP A 552 -18.87 9.62 -7.51
CA ASP A 552 -18.75 9.80 -6.05
C ASP A 552 -17.32 9.59 -5.54
N PHE A 553 -16.38 9.14 -6.38
CA PHE A 553 -14.96 9.22 -6.08
C PHE A 553 -14.45 10.66 -6.07
N GLU A 554 -15.19 11.61 -6.68
CA GLU A 554 -14.87 13.05 -6.76
C GLU A 554 -13.56 13.36 -7.53
N MET A 555 -13.33 12.65 -8.65
CA MET A 555 -12.07 12.77 -9.42
C MET A 555 -12.00 14.06 -10.24
N ASP A 556 -13.16 14.62 -10.57
CA ASP A 556 -13.29 15.94 -11.16
C ASP A 556 -12.80 17.04 -10.20
N LYS A 557 -13.07 16.89 -8.90
CA LYS A 557 -12.66 17.83 -7.85
C LYS A 557 -11.23 17.64 -7.37
N SER A 558 -10.66 16.45 -7.56
CA SER A 558 -9.27 16.15 -7.17
C SER A 558 -8.23 16.78 -8.11
N GLY A 559 -8.65 17.35 -9.24
CA GLY A 559 -7.74 18.01 -10.19
C GLY A 559 -6.96 17.01 -11.05
N ILE A 560 -7.47 15.79 -11.23
CA ILE A 560 -6.96 14.87 -12.25
C ILE A 560 -7.41 15.38 -13.62
N GLU A 561 -6.50 16.01 -14.33
CA GLU A 561 -6.69 16.42 -15.71
C GLU A 561 -5.91 15.48 -16.62
N THR A 562 -6.63 14.77 -17.49
CA THR A 562 -6.03 14.01 -18.59
C THR A 562 -6.70 14.43 -19.90
N PRO A 563 -5.98 14.35 -21.02
CA PRO A 563 -6.56 14.59 -22.33
C PRO A 563 -7.88 13.84 -22.55
N ILE A 564 -7.88 12.53 -22.27
CA ILE A 564 -9.05 11.67 -22.54
C ILE A 564 -10.19 11.80 -21.53
N SER A 565 -9.96 12.39 -20.35
CA SER A 565 -11.03 12.77 -19.43
C SER A 565 -11.61 14.16 -19.72
N SER A 566 -10.97 14.98 -20.56
CA SER A 566 -11.47 16.32 -20.91
C SER A 566 -12.78 16.29 -21.72
N ASN A 567 -13.53 17.41 -21.71
CA ASN A 567 -14.82 17.51 -22.43
C ASN A 567 -14.69 17.31 -23.94
N ASP A 568 -13.58 17.78 -24.52
CA ASP A 568 -13.24 17.60 -25.93
C ASP A 568 -11.81 17.09 -26.07
N TYR A 569 -11.65 15.77 -25.88
CA TYR A 569 -10.33 15.15 -26.01
C TYR A 569 -9.78 15.26 -27.44
N ILE A 570 -10.65 15.30 -28.46
CA ILE A 570 -10.22 15.39 -29.86
C ILE A 570 -9.61 16.76 -30.12
N GLY A 571 -10.31 17.83 -29.76
CA GLY A 571 -9.80 19.19 -29.82
C GLY A 571 -8.54 19.38 -28.96
N TRP A 572 -8.47 18.71 -27.81
CA TRP A 572 -7.26 18.70 -26.99
C TRP A 572 -6.05 18.12 -27.77
N TYR A 573 -6.16 16.93 -28.36
CA TYR A 573 -5.06 16.33 -29.12
C TYR A 573 -4.71 17.14 -30.39
N ALA A 574 -5.71 17.70 -31.07
CA ALA A 574 -5.51 18.53 -32.26
C ALA A 574 -4.86 19.89 -31.93
N GLY A 575 -5.12 20.44 -30.74
CA GLY A 575 -4.62 21.75 -30.33
C GLY A 575 -3.29 21.75 -29.58
N ASN A 576 -2.83 20.60 -29.07
CA ASN A 576 -1.68 20.52 -28.15
C ASN A 576 -0.50 19.71 -28.70
N HIS A 577 -0.20 19.83 -29.99
CA HIS A 577 0.88 19.09 -30.66
C HIS A 577 2.25 19.25 -29.97
N ASP A 578 2.56 20.40 -29.41
CA ASP A 578 3.85 20.61 -28.70
C ASP A 578 3.91 19.91 -27.34
N GLN A 579 2.77 19.67 -26.69
CA GLN A 579 2.70 18.85 -25.48
C GLN A 579 2.81 17.35 -25.78
N LEU A 580 2.55 16.92 -27.03
CA LEU A 580 2.69 15.52 -27.44
C LEU A 580 4.13 15.12 -27.81
N LYS A 581 4.99 16.10 -28.09
CA LYS A 581 6.40 15.87 -28.47
C LYS A 581 7.34 15.68 -27.27
N ASN A 582 6.89 16.07 -26.07
CA ASN A 582 7.66 16.09 -24.82
C ASN A 582 7.04 15.14 -23.78
#